data_AF-A0A424S1R7-F1
#
_entry.id   AF-A0A424S1R7-F1
#
_cell.length_a   1.000
_cell.length_b   1.000
_cell.length_c   1.000
_cell.angle_alpha   90.00
_cell.angle_beta   90.00
_cell.angle_gamma   90.00
#
_symmetry.space_group_name_H-M   'P 1'
#
loop_
_entity.id
_entity.type
_entity.pdbx_description
1 polymer ?
#
loop_
_entity_poly.entity_id
_entity_poly.type
_entity_poly.pdbx_seq_one_letter_code
_entity_poly.pdbx_strand_id
1 'polypeptide(L)'
;MINPFFKNKGPFKIEKLLKLSDIDNIQNLNGIKVFDVKDLLSATSKDITFFHSKKYEAIAIKTKAKICITTKNLSNILPKSCEKIIVNNVLIAIAKITKSFYPKSVTDDFDKDVNDINKTVHKKKVEFGKNVLIGKNVKIGKNCLIGHNSILESNVVVGDNCSIGSNVIIRNSILKNNINILDNCVIGKKGFGFFPEKKQNFRYPHIGIVIINDDTEIGCGATIDRGSMSNTVIGRNTFLDNQIHIAHNNKIGDNCIIAGQVGFAGSSTLGNNVIIGGQAGISGHLKIGNNVQIGGGSGVLRNVPDHSKVMGYPSKDLKTFIRENK
;
A
#
# COMPACT_ATOMS: atom_id res chain seq x y z
N MET A 1 1.70 5.95 -14.75
CA MET A 1 1.38 4.58 -15.21
C MET A 1 -0.08 4.34 -14.95
N ILE A 2 -0.85 3.85 -15.93
CA ILE A 2 -2.26 3.47 -15.70
C ILE A 2 -2.26 2.30 -14.73
N ASN A 3 -3.13 2.34 -13.71
CA ASN A 3 -3.25 1.26 -12.74
C ASN A 3 -3.65 -0.06 -13.46
N PRO A 4 -2.78 -1.10 -13.50
CA PRO A 4 -3.06 -2.28 -14.30
C PRO A 4 -4.05 -3.23 -13.62
N PHE A 5 -4.39 -3.01 -12.35
CA PHE A 5 -5.23 -3.93 -11.57
C PHE A 5 -6.66 -3.44 -11.38
N PHE A 6 -6.90 -2.13 -11.45
CA PHE A 6 -8.23 -1.55 -11.30
C PHE A 6 -8.64 -0.80 -12.55
N LYS A 7 -9.77 -1.22 -13.15
CA LYS A 7 -10.38 -0.52 -14.27
C LYS A 7 -11.02 0.78 -13.78
N ASN A 8 -10.46 1.91 -14.21
CA ASN A 8 -11.03 3.24 -14.03
C ASN A 8 -12.37 3.34 -14.79
N LYS A 9 -13.42 3.86 -14.13
CA LYS A 9 -14.79 4.05 -14.67
C LYS A 9 -15.10 5.47 -15.15
N GLY A 10 -14.15 6.38 -15.05
CA GLY A 10 -14.24 7.72 -15.58
C GLY A 10 -14.06 7.76 -17.12
N PRO A 11 -14.03 8.98 -17.69
CA PRO A 11 -14.18 10.25 -17.01
C PRO A 11 -15.61 10.50 -16.50
N PHE A 12 -15.75 11.27 -15.43
CA PHE A 12 -17.04 11.75 -14.92
C PHE A 12 -17.19 13.25 -15.12
N LYS A 13 -18.41 13.73 -15.32
CA LYS A 13 -18.72 15.15 -15.09
C LYS A 13 -18.67 15.43 -13.58
N ILE A 14 -18.10 16.56 -13.18
CA ILE A 14 -17.94 16.90 -11.76
C ILE A 14 -19.27 16.90 -11.00
N GLU A 15 -20.34 17.46 -11.57
CA GLU A 15 -21.69 17.47 -10.98
C GLU A 15 -22.20 16.06 -10.62
N LYS A 16 -21.98 15.08 -11.52
CA LYS A 16 -22.35 13.68 -11.30
C LYS A 16 -21.48 13.05 -10.21
N LEU A 17 -20.18 13.34 -10.22
CA LEU A 17 -19.23 12.78 -9.26
C LEU A 17 -19.51 13.25 -7.83
N LEU A 18 -19.83 14.54 -7.65
CA LEU A 18 -20.19 15.11 -6.35
C LEU A 18 -21.51 14.52 -5.84
N LYS A 19 -22.52 14.41 -6.72
CA LYS A 19 -23.79 13.75 -6.38
C LYS A 19 -23.60 12.30 -5.95
N LEU A 20 -22.77 11.52 -6.66
CA LEU A 20 -22.46 10.13 -6.30
C LEU A 20 -21.67 9.99 -4.99
N SER A 21 -21.08 11.09 -4.52
CA SER A 21 -20.24 11.12 -3.32
C SER A 21 -20.90 11.80 -2.14
N ASP A 22 -22.18 12.16 -2.25
CA ASP A 22 -22.94 12.95 -1.27
C ASP A 22 -22.21 14.25 -0.88
N ILE A 23 -21.71 14.97 -1.89
CA ILE A 23 -21.03 16.26 -1.71
C ILE A 23 -21.88 17.34 -2.38
N ASP A 24 -22.18 18.40 -1.63
CA ASP A 24 -22.93 19.55 -2.14
C ASP A 24 -22.07 20.37 -3.12
N ASN A 25 -22.61 20.66 -4.30
CA ASN A 25 -21.94 21.46 -5.33
C ASN A 25 -22.13 22.96 -5.08
N ILE A 26 -21.69 23.46 -3.92
CA ILE A 26 -21.88 24.86 -3.49
C ILE A 26 -21.19 25.85 -4.46
N GLN A 27 -20.15 25.40 -5.17
CA GLN A 27 -19.38 26.23 -6.10
C GLN A 27 -19.96 26.30 -7.52
N ASN A 28 -21.09 25.62 -7.79
CA ASN A 28 -21.71 25.57 -9.11
C ASN A 28 -20.74 25.14 -10.23
N LEU A 29 -19.81 24.22 -9.92
CA LEU A 29 -18.89 23.66 -10.90
C LEU A 29 -19.68 22.78 -11.87
N ASN A 30 -19.68 23.13 -13.16
CA ASN A 30 -20.44 22.42 -14.18
C ASN A 30 -19.59 22.16 -15.43
N GLY A 31 -19.87 21.05 -16.13
CA GLY A 31 -19.26 20.74 -17.43
C GLY A 31 -17.78 20.32 -17.40
N ILE A 32 -17.12 20.37 -16.24
CA ILE A 32 -15.73 19.91 -16.08
C ILE A 32 -15.70 18.38 -16.07
N LYS A 33 -14.90 17.79 -16.96
CA LYS A 33 -14.62 16.34 -16.98
C LYS A 33 -13.43 16.03 -16.08
N VAL A 34 -13.63 15.11 -15.15
CA VAL A 34 -12.59 14.57 -14.26
C VAL A 34 -12.28 13.15 -14.70
N PHE A 35 -11.01 12.88 -15.00
CA PHE A 35 -10.55 11.61 -15.57
C PHE A 35 -10.11 10.61 -14.51
N ASP A 36 -9.59 11.08 -13.39
CA ASP A 36 -9.08 10.22 -12.32
C ASP A 36 -9.01 10.96 -10.98
N VAL A 37 -8.77 10.21 -9.92
CA VAL A 37 -8.40 10.71 -8.60
C VAL A 37 -6.92 10.45 -8.34
N LYS A 38 -6.17 11.48 -7.92
CA LYS A 38 -4.72 11.38 -7.66
C LYS A 38 -4.27 12.19 -6.45
N ASP A 39 -3.12 11.84 -5.90
CA ASP A 39 -2.47 12.62 -4.85
C ASP A 39 -2.01 14.01 -5.35
N LEU A 40 -1.67 14.89 -4.40
CA LEU A 40 -1.32 16.29 -4.68
C LEU A 40 -0.10 16.44 -5.61
N LEU A 41 0.82 15.47 -5.60
CA LEU A 41 2.07 15.49 -6.38
C LEU A 41 1.85 15.08 -7.83
N SER A 42 1.06 14.03 -8.04
CA SER A 42 0.88 13.37 -9.35
C SER A 42 -0.34 13.84 -10.13
N ALA A 43 -1.26 14.55 -9.47
CA ALA A 43 -2.46 15.09 -10.10
C ALA A 43 -2.13 16.14 -11.18
N THR A 44 -2.84 16.04 -12.30
CA THR A 44 -2.80 16.98 -13.42
C THR A 44 -4.10 17.76 -13.53
N SER A 45 -4.21 18.68 -14.49
CA SER A 45 -5.43 19.47 -14.71
C SER A 45 -6.67 18.65 -15.10
N LYS A 46 -6.49 17.36 -15.42
CA LYS A 46 -7.57 16.40 -15.73
C LYS A 46 -8.07 15.62 -14.51
N ASP A 47 -7.32 15.66 -13.41
CA ASP A 47 -7.55 14.83 -12.24
C ASP A 47 -8.16 15.65 -11.09
N ILE A 48 -8.89 14.97 -10.19
CA ILE A 48 -9.28 15.52 -8.90
C ILE A 48 -8.29 15.09 -7.83
N THR A 49 -7.93 16.01 -6.93
CA THR A 49 -7.05 15.73 -5.80
C THR A 49 -7.69 16.09 -4.46
N PHE A 50 -6.95 15.95 -3.37
CA PHE A 50 -7.43 16.23 -2.02
C PHE A 50 -6.33 16.80 -1.12
N PHE A 51 -6.70 17.72 -0.25
CA PHE A 51 -5.81 18.31 0.75
C PHE A 51 -6.49 18.27 2.12
N HIS A 52 -5.97 17.43 3.02
CA HIS A 52 -6.63 17.10 4.29
C HIS A 52 -5.81 17.47 5.52
N SER A 53 -4.53 17.86 5.35
CA SER A 53 -3.63 18.15 6.47
C SER A 53 -2.56 19.15 6.08
N LYS A 54 -2.31 20.12 6.96
CA LYS A 54 -1.27 21.15 6.78
C LYS A 54 0.14 20.56 6.61
N LYS A 55 0.38 19.31 7.05
CA LYS A 55 1.63 18.57 6.79
C LYS A 55 2.03 18.54 5.31
N TYR A 56 1.05 18.64 4.40
CA TYR A 56 1.28 18.58 2.95
C TYR A 56 1.27 19.96 2.26
N GLU A 57 1.33 21.07 3.02
CA GLU A 57 1.27 22.44 2.50
C GLU A 57 2.27 22.71 1.37
N ALA A 58 3.55 22.34 1.56
CA ALA A 58 4.60 22.55 0.56
C ALA A 58 4.31 21.87 -0.79
N ILE A 59 3.54 20.78 -0.77
CA ILE A 59 3.11 20.04 -1.96
C ILE A 59 1.81 20.65 -2.50
N ALA A 60 0.86 20.97 -1.63
CA ALA A 60 -0.45 21.52 -1.99
C ALA A 60 -0.34 22.83 -2.78
N ILE A 61 0.60 23.71 -2.40
CA ILE A 61 0.86 24.98 -3.11
C ILE A 61 1.29 24.74 -4.56
N LYS A 62 1.94 23.60 -4.85
CA LYS A 62 2.52 23.25 -6.14
C LYS A 62 1.65 22.30 -6.98
N THR A 63 0.45 21.95 -6.50
CA THR A 63 -0.38 20.98 -7.21
C THR A 63 -0.81 21.49 -8.58
N LYS A 64 -0.85 20.60 -9.56
CA LYS A 64 -1.31 20.89 -10.94
C LYS A 64 -2.78 20.49 -11.15
N ALA A 65 -3.46 20.03 -10.10
CA ALA A 65 -4.86 19.63 -10.16
C ALA A 65 -5.77 20.84 -10.44
N LYS A 66 -6.77 20.65 -11.31
CA LYS A 66 -7.79 21.68 -11.55
C LYS A 66 -8.80 21.76 -10.40
N ILE A 67 -9.06 20.63 -9.73
CA ILE A 67 -10.04 20.53 -8.63
C ILE A 67 -9.39 19.84 -7.45
N CYS A 68 -9.56 20.41 -6.25
CA CYS A 68 -9.11 19.81 -4.99
C CYS A 68 -10.24 19.78 -3.96
N ILE A 69 -10.48 18.61 -3.37
CA ILE A 69 -11.33 18.47 -2.17
C ILE A 69 -10.54 18.92 -0.94
N THR A 70 -11.09 19.83 -0.14
CA THR A 70 -10.39 20.37 1.05
C THR A 70 -11.37 20.85 2.12
N THR A 71 -10.88 21.20 3.30
CA THR A 71 -11.65 21.94 4.29
C THR A 71 -11.51 23.45 4.08
N LYS A 72 -12.43 24.23 4.66
CA LYS A 72 -12.40 25.71 4.61
C LYS A 72 -11.07 26.27 5.11
N ASN A 73 -10.56 25.75 6.22
CA ASN A 73 -9.32 26.23 6.87
C ASN A 73 -8.06 25.96 6.05
N LEU A 74 -8.08 24.98 5.16
CA LEU A 74 -6.94 24.60 4.31
C LEU A 74 -7.03 25.19 2.90
N SER A 75 -8.20 25.70 2.50
CA SER A 75 -8.48 26.13 1.12
C SER A 75 -7.58 27.26 0.61
N ASN A 76 -7.14 28.15 1.50
CA ASN A 76 -6.30 29.31 1.15
C ASN A 76 -4.85 28.95 0.80
N ILE A 77 -4.40 27.75 1.16
CA ILE A 77 -3.05 27.24 0.84
C ILE A 77 -2.97 26.78 -0.63
N LEU A 78 -4.11 26.38 -1.21
CA LEU A 78 -4.14 25.87 -2.57
C LEU A 78 -3.97 27.00 -3.58
N PRO A 79 -3.32 26.73 -4.74
CA PRO A 79 -3.09 27.75 -5.75
C PRO A 79 -4.42 28.32 -6.28
N LYS A 80 -4.38 29.58 -6.73
CA LYS A 80 -5.56 30.26 -7.31
C LYS A 80 -6.13 29.51 -8.52
N SER A 81 -5.27 28.84 -9.29
CA SER A 81 -5.64 28.02 -10.45
C SER A 81 -6.36 26.71 -10.10
N CYS A 82 -6.50 26.36 -8.82
CA CYS A 82 -7.16 25.16 -8.36
C CYS A 82 -8.53 25.51 -7.74
N GLU A 83 -9.60 24.93 -8.28
CA GLU A 83 -10.95 25.03 -7.74
C GLU A 83 -11.08 24.18 -6.46
N LYS A 84 -11.67 24.74 -5.40
CA LYS A 84 -11.63 24.14 -4.05
C LYS A 84 -13.00 23.62 -3.60
N ILE A 85 -13.26 22.33 -3.70
CA ILE A 85 -14.51 21.78 -3.20
C ILE A 85 -14.42 21.62 -1.68
N ILE A 86 -15.19 22.45 -0.96
CA ILE A 86 -15.15 22.49 0.50
C ILE A 86 -16.05 21.42 1.10
N VAL A 87 -15.47 20.58 1.96
CA VAL A 87 -16.19 19.53 2.69
C VAL A 87 -15.80 19.52 4.17
N ASN A 88 -16.67 18.93 4.99
CA ASN A 88 -16.39 18.76 6.42
C ASN A 88 -15.38 17.63 6.68
N ASN A 89 -15.41 16.56 5.88
CA ASN A 89 -14.49 15.44 6.00
C ASN A 89 -13.89 15.06 4.64
N VAL A 90 -12.67 15.52 4.40
CA VAL A 90 -11.94 15.29 3.15
C VAL A 90 -11.69 13.81 2.88
N LEU A 91 -11.42 13.02 3.93
CA LEU A 91 -11.06 11.60 3.77
C LEU A 91 -12.26 10.74 3.38
N ILE A 92 -13.45 11.00 3.94
CA ILE A 92 -14.68 10.30 3.53
C ILE A 92 -15.07 10.72 2.11
N ALA A 93 -15.03 12.02 1.82
CA ALA A 93 -15.35 12.55 0.49
C ALA A 93 -14.47 11.92 -0.59
N ILE A 94 -13.15 11.89 -0.38
CA ILE A 94 -12.23 11.31 -1.36
C ILE A 94 -12.39 9.79 -1.47
N ALA A 95 -12.77 9.09 -0.39
CA ALA A 95 -13.04 7.67 -0.44
C ALA A 95 -14.26 7.34 -1.30
N LYS A 96 -15.35 8.12 -1.18
CA LYS A 96 -16.54 7.97 -2.04
C LYS A 96 -16.24 8.29 -3.51
N ILE A 97 -15.48 9.35 -3.77
CA ILE A 97 -15.01 9.71 -5.12
C ILE A 97 -14.15 8.57 -5.70
N THR A 98 -13.18 8.07 -4.94
CA THR A 98 -12.28 6.99 -5.37
C THR A 98 -13.05 5.71 -5.64
N LYS A 99 -14.05 5.37 -4.82
CA LYS A 99 -14.94 4.22 -5.05
C LYS A 99 -15.74 4.37 -6.34
N SER A 100 -16.14 5.59 -6.71
CA SER A 100 -16.83 5.85 -7.99
C SER A 100 -15.95 5.57 -9.19
N PHE A 101 -14.67 5.96 -9.15
CA PHE A 101 -13.68 5.63 -10.18
C PHE A 101 -13.29 4.14 -10.18
N TYR A 102 -13.17 3.54 -9.00
CA TYR A 102 -12.63 2.19 -8.81
C TYR A 102 -13.51 1.35 -7.88
N PRO A 103 -14.71 0.91 -8.30
CA PRO A 103 -15.68 0.26 -7.42
C PRO A 103 -15.19 -1.08 -6.87
N LYS A 104 -14.31 -1.79 -7.57
CA LYS A 104 -13.74 -3.08 -7.14
C LYS A 104 -12.57 -2.95 -6.15
N SER A 105 -12.12 -1.74 -5.84
CA SER A 105 -10.96 -1.51 -4.96
C SER A 105 -11.25 -1.71 -3.47
N VAL A 106 -12.51 -1.90 -3.09
CA VAL A 106 -12.96 -2.15 -1.71
C VAL A 106 -13.20 -3.64 -1.40
N THR A 107 -13.19 -4.48 -2.43
CA THR A 107 -13.38 -5.94 -2.38
C THR A 107 -12.08 -6.66 -2.71
N ASP A 108 -11.96 -7.89 -2.23
CA ASP A 108 -10.78 -8.75 -2.44
C ASP A 108 -11.16 -10.18 -2.76
N ASP A 109 -12.30 -10.33 -3.43
CA ASP A 109 -12.78 -11.59 -3.96
C ASP A 109 -11.66 -12.23 -4.79
N PHE A 110 -11.64 -13.56 -4.79
CA PHE A 110 -10.63 -14.32 -5.52
C PHE A 110 -10.78 -14.07 -7.03
N ASP A 111 -9.66 -14.14 -7.76
CA ASP A 111 -9.68 -14.01 -9.21
C ASP A 111 -10.26 -15.28 -9.86
N LYS A 112 -11.48 -15.16 -10.40
CA LYS A 112 -12.17 -16.26 -11.09
C LYS A 112 -11.61 -16.57 -12.48
N ASP A 113 -10.73 -15.70 -13.01
CA ASP A 113 -10.17 -15.83 -14.36
C ASP A 113 -8.81 -16.57 -14.36
N VAL A 114 -8.39 -17.13 -13.22
CA VAL A 114 -7.17 -17.94 -13.13
C VAL A 114 -7.33 -19.27 -13.85
N ASN A 115 -6.24 -19.73 -14.47
CA ASN A 115 -6.17 -21.02 -15.15
C ASN A 115 -4.98 -21.82 -14.64
N ASP A 116 -5.08 -23.15 -14.69
CA ASP A 116 -3.92 -24.03 -14.49
C ASP A 116 -2.78 -23.58 -15.40
N ILE A 117 -1.58 -23.39 -14.84
CA ILE A 117 -0.39 -22.93 -15.58
C ILE A 117 -0.09 -23.81 -16.80
N ASN A 118 -0.45 -25.10 -16.78
CA ASN A 118 -0.35 -26.02 -17.92
C ASN A 118 -1.16 -25.59 -19.15
N LYS A 119 -2.18 -24.73 -18.96
CA LYS A 119 -3.04 -24.20 -20.03
C LYS A 119 -2.64 -22.78 -20.44
N THR A 120 -1.49 -22.29 -19.98
CA THR A 120 -1.01 -20.93 -20.25
C THR A 120 0.28 -20.91 -21.07
N VAL A 121 0.65 -19.73 -21.56
CA VAL A 121 1.91 -19.50 -22.28
C VAL A 121 3.16 -19.72 -21.40
N HIS A 122 2.99 -19.82 -20.08
CA HIS A 122 4.08 -19.94 -19.12
C HIS A 122 4.53 -21.39 -18.87
N LYS A 123 3.74 -22.39 -19.30
CA LYS A 123 4.06 -23.83 -19.15
C LYS A 123 5.49 -24.19 -19.60
N LYS A 124 5.97 -23.55 -20.67
CA LYS A 124 7.28 -23.83 -21.26
C LYS A 124 8.38 -22.86 -20.83
N LYS A 125 8.06 -21.88 -19.96
CA LYS A 125 8.95 -20.77 -19.59
C LYS A 125 9.42 -20.80 -18.13
N VAL A 126 8.67 -21.48 -17.29
CA VAL A 126 8.79 -21.45 -15.83
C VAL A 126 8.81 -22.89 -15.35
N GLU A 127 9.62 -23.20 -14.35
CA GLU A 127 9.53 -24.46 -13.63
C GLU A 127 8.50 -24.29 -12.49
N PHE A 128 7.56 -25.22 -12.40
CA PHE A 128 6.42 -25.06 -11.49
C PHE A 128 5.98 -26.36 -10.84
N GLY A 129 5.44 -26.24 -9.62
CA GLY A 129 4.85 -27.32 -8.86
C GLY A 129 3.42 -27.67 -9.31
N LYS A 130 2.80 -28.61 -8.61
CA LYS A 130 1.41 -29.02 -8.86
C LYS A 130 0.40 -27.93 -8.48
N ASN A 131 -0.72 -27.86 -9.18
CA ASN A 131 -1.86 -26.97 -8.90
C ASN A 131 -1.53 -25.46 -8.89
N VAL A 132 -0.60 -25.01 -9.75
CA VAL A 132 -0.30 -23.59 -9.90
C VAL A 132 -1.33 -22.92 -10.79
N LEU A 133 -1.91 -21.81 -10.33
CA LEU A 133 -2.94 -21.05 -11.03
C LEU A 133 -2.43 -19.67 -11.44
N ILE A 134 -2.65 -19.30 -12.70
CA ILE A 134 -2.17 -18.05 -13.29
C ILE A 134 -3.35 -17.28 -13.89
N GLY A 135 -3.47 -16.00 -13.50
CA GLY A 135 -4.46 -15.05 -14.00
C GLY A 135 -4.14 -14.48 -15.38
N LYS A 136 -5.07 -13.66 -15.89
CA LYS A 136 -4.93 -13.01 -17.20
C LYS A 136 -3.80 -11.98 -17.18
N ASN A 137 -3.08 -11.87 -18.29
CA ASN A 137 -2.00 -10.88 -18.50
C ASN A 137 -0.87 -10.94 -17.46
N VAL A 138 -0.74 -12.04 -16.71
CA VAL A 138 0.41 -12.25 -15.83
C VAL A 138 1.68 -12.32 -16.66
N LYS A 139 2.70 -11.61 -16.21
CA LYS A 139 4.04 -11.60 -16.82
C LYS A 139 5.02 -12.23 -15.86
N ILE A 140 5.79 -13.19 -16.36
CA ILE A 140 6.84 -13.88 -15.60
C ILE A 140 8.10 -13.80 -16.44
N GLY A 141 9.21 -13.40 -15.81
CA GLY A 141 10.53 -13.36 -16.40
C GLY A 141 11.12 -14.75 -16.63
N LYS A 142 12.40 -14.77 -16.95
CA LYS A 142 13.19 -15.99 -17.17
C LYS A 142 13.64 -16.59 -15.85
N ASN A 143 13.94 -17.89 -15.87
CA ASN A 143 14.54 -18.63 -14.76
C ASN A 143 13.74 -18.53 -13.45
N CYS A 144 12.40 -18.48 -13.55
CA CYS A 144 11.53 -18.44 -12.39
C CYS A 144 11.11 -19.84 -11.94
N LEU A 145 10.93 -19.98 -10.63
CA LEU A 145 10.37 -21.16 -9.97
C LEU A 145 9.05 -20.77 -9.29
N ILE A 146 8.02 -21.62 -9.41
CA ILE A 146 6.74 -21.42 -8.70
C ILE A 146 6.33 -22.71 -7.98
N GLY A 147 6.24 -22.66 -6.66
CA GLY A 147 5.88 -23.78 -5.80
C GLY A 147 4.42 -24.23 -5.91
N HIS A 148 4.09 -25.31 -5.22
CA HIS A 148 2.80 -25.98 -5.30
C HIS A 148 1.64 -25.10 -4.82
N ASN A 149 0.47 -25.25 -5.42
CA ASN A 149 -0.78 -24.57 -5.03
C ASN A 149 -0.68 -23.02 -5.00
N SER A 150 0.33 -22.44 -5.64
CA SER A 150 0.52 -21.00 -5.67
C SER A 150 -0.34 -20.34 -6.75
N ILE A 151 -0.83 -19.12 -6.46
CA ILE A 151 -1.76 -18.38 -7.30
C ILE A 151 -1.18 -17.01 -7.60
N LEU A 152 -0.94 -16.73 -8.88
CA LEU A 152 -0.61 -15.38 -9.38
C LEU A 152 -1.84 -14.80 -10.07
N GLU A 153 -2.52 -13.84 -9.44
CA GLU A 153 -3.74 -13.24 -9.99
C GLU A 153 -3.44 -12.30 -11.18
N SER A 154 -4.50 -11.92 -11.90
CA SER A 154 -4.40 -11.15 -13.14
C SER A 154 -3.54 -9.90 -13.02
N ASN A 155 -2.72 -9.67 -14.05
CA ASN A 155 -1.80 -8.55 -14.22
C ASN A 155 -0.63 -8.50 -13.23
N VAL A 156 -0.42 -9.52 -12.39
CA VAL A 156 0.81 -9.65 -11.59
C VAL A 156 2.02 -9.70 -12.53
N VAL A 157 3.09 -9.02 -12.12
CA VAL A 157 4.36 -9.01 -12.84
C VAL A 157 5.43 -9.58 -11.93
N VAL A 158 6.16 -10.57 -12.44
CA VAL A 158 7.34 -11.17 -11.82
C VAL A 158 8.51 -10.98 -12.78
N GLY A 159 9.62 -10.42 -12.30
CA GLY A 159 10.85 -10.25 -13.07
C GLY A 159 11.60 -11.57 -13.28
N ASP A 160 12.88 -11.47 -13.59
CA ASP A 160 13.76 -12.60 -13.86
C ASP A 160 14.33 -13.20 -12.55
N ASN A 161 14.67 -14.48 -12.58
CA ASN A 161 15.35 -15.22 -11.50
C ASN A 161 14.61 -15.20 -10.15
N CYS A 162 13.28 -15.15 -10.16
CA CYS A 162 12.49 -15.18 -8.94
C CYS A 162 12.09 -16.61 -8.54
N SER A 163 12.15 -16.90 -7.23
CA SER A 163 11.62 -18.14 -6.65
C SER A 163 10.41 -17.82 -5.78
N ILE A 164 9.26 -18.40 -6.13
CA ILE A 164 8.02 -18.26 -5.38
C ILE A 164 7.70 -19.62 -4.75
N GLY A 165 7.55 -19.67 -3.44
CA GLY A 165 7.27 -20.87 -2.66
C GLY A 165 5.88 -21.45 -2.91
N SER A 166 5.51 -22.44 -2.11
CA SER A 166 4.22 -23.12 -2.16
C SER A 166 3.15 -22.40 -1.35
N ASN A 167 1.89 -22.54 -1.76
CA ASN A 167 0.71 -21.92 -1.16
C ASN A 167 0.81 -20.38 -1.09
N VAL A 168 1.53 -19.76 -2.04
CA VAL A 168 1.69 -18.31 -2.10
C VAL A 168 0.57 -17.71 -2.95
N ILE A 169 -0.05 -16.63 -2.47
CA ILE A 169 -1.05 -15.86 -3.22
C ILE A 169 -0.50 -14.46 -3.48
N ILE A 170 -0.32 -14.12 -4.77
CA ILE A 170 0.13 -12.80 -5.20
C ILE A 170 -0.95 -12.17 -6.06
N ARG A 171 -1.31 -10.93 -5.72
CA ARG A 171 -2.23 -10.09 -6.50
C ARG A 171 -1.79 -8.64 -6.39
N ASN A 172 -2.26 -7.76 -7.28
CA ASN A 172 -2.00 -6.31 -7.17
C ASN A 172 -0.52 -5.96 -6.94
N SER A 173 0.41 -6.71 -7.54
CA SER A 173 1.83 -6.66 -7.18
C SER A 173 2.75 -6.68 -8.40
N ILE A 174 3.87 -5.97 -8.26
CA ILE A 174 4.99 -5.97 -9.20
C ILE A 174 6.24 -6.39 -8.43
N LEU A 175 6.77 -7.54 -8.80
CA LEU A 175 8.02 -8.09 -8.29
C LEU A 175 9.09 -7.82 -9.35
N LYS A 176 10.23 -7.27 -8.94
CA LYS A 176 11.42 -7.09 -9.77
C LYS A 176 12.18 -8.41 -9.90
N ASN A 177 13.52 -8.39 -9.96
CA ASN A 177 14.34 -9.56 -10.27
C ASN A 177 14.99 -10.13 -9.01
N ASN A 178 15.44 -11.39 -9.07
CA ASN A 178 16.17 -12.07 -8.00
C ASN A 178 15.41 -12.05 -6.65
N ILE A 179 14.08 -12.21 -6.69
CA ILE A 179 13.25 -12.19 -5.48
C ILE A 179 12.95 -13.62 -5.03
N ASN A 180 13.12 -13.87 -3.74
CA ASN A 180 12.71 -15.10 -3.08
C ASN A 180 11.49 -14.84 -2.19
N ILE A 181 10.39 -15.54 -2.42
CA ILE A 181 9.22 -15.54 -1.54
C ILE A 181 9.03 -16.95 -1.04
N LEU A 182 9.10 -17.14 0.26
CA LEU A 182 8.94 -18.44 0.90
C LEU A 182 7.45 -18.80 1.04
N ASP A 183 7.19 -19.99 1.57
CA ASP A 183 5.86 -20.60 1.56
C ASP A 183 4.79 -19.82 2.34
N ASN A 184 3.54 -19.99 1.93
CA ASN A 184 2.33 -19.48 2.60
C ASN A 184 2.19 -17.94 2.67
N CYS A 185 2.93 -17.19 1.85
CA CYS A 185 2.83 -15.73 1.80
C CYS A 185 1.54 -15.24 1.10
N VAL A 186 1.00 -14.10 1.56
CA VAL A 186 -0.11 -13.40 0.90
C VAL A 186 0.27 -11.95 0.62
N ILE A 187 0.33 -11.58 -0.66
CA ILE A 187 0.85 -10.29 -1.11
C ILE A 187 -0.18 -9.56 -1.99
N GLY A 188 -0.44 -8.31 -1.61
CA GLY A 188 -1.26 -7.34 -2.35
C GLY A 188 -2.75 -7.41 -2.10
N LYS A 189 -3.18 -8.01 -0.99
CA LYS A 189 -4.53 -7.81 -0.45
C LYS A 189 -4.71 -6.36 0.03
N LYS A 190 -5.96 -5.91 0.16
CA LYS A 190 -6.32 -4.59 0.67
C LYS A 190 -6.00 -4.51 2.16
N GLY A 191 -5.47 -3.35 2.58
CA GLY A 191 -5.22 -3.11 3.99
C GLY A 191 -6.47 -2.80 4.82
N PHE A 192 -6.23 -2.57 6.11
CA PHE A 192 -7.25 -2.29 7.12
C PHE A 192 -7.73 -0.83 7.12
N GLY A 193 -8.28 -0.35 6.01
CA GLY A 193 -8.84 1.01 5.90
C GLY A 193 -10.37 1.06 5.84
N PHE A 194 -10.99 1.75 6.80
CA PHE A 194 -12.42 2.08 6.82
C PHE A 194 -12.71 3.29 7.70
N PHE A 195 -13.90 3.87 7.55
CA PHE A 195 -14.45 4.86 8.48
C PHE A 195 -15.55 4.20 9.32
N PRO A 196 -15.51 4.35 10.65
CA PRO A 196 -16.63 3.98 11.50
C PRO A 196 -17.86 4.83 11.16
N GLU A 197 -19.00 4.18 10.90
CA GLU A 197 -20.29 4.86 10.73
C GLU A 197 -21.37 4.16 11.55
N LYS A 198 -22.44 4.88 11.90
CA LYS A 198 -23.51 4.39 12.80
C LYS A 198 -24.16 3.07 12.35
N LYS A 199 -24.34 2.88 11.03
CA LYS A 199 -25.03 1.69 10.47
C LYS A 199 -24.05 0.64 9.99
N GLN A 200 -23.06 1.03 9.20
CA GLN A 200 -22.06 0.12 8.64
C GLN A 200 -20.79 0.89 8.31
N ASN A 201 -19.64 0.37 8.73
CA ASN A 201 -18.35 0.96 8.43
C ASN A 201 -18.13 1.12 6.91
N PHE A 202 -17.70 2.30 6.48
CA PHE A 202 -17.42 2.57 5.08
C PHE A 202 -15.99 2.15 4.72
N ARG A 203 -15.82 1.15 3.84
CA ARG A 203 -14.50 0.68 3.40
C ARG A 203 -13.77 1.72 2.56
N TYR A 204 -12.51 1.98 2.90
CA TYR A 204 -11.64 2.84 2.11
C TYR A 204 -11.12 2.09 0.86
N PRO A 205 -11.27 2.67 -0.34
CA PRO A 205 -10.67 2.15 -1.59
C PRO A 205 -9.16 1.95 -1.51
N HIS A 206 -8.67 0.73 -1.80
CA HIS A 206 -7.24 0.47 -1.95
C HIS A 206 -6.92 0.21 -3.42
N ILE A 207 -6.43 1.25 -4.10
CA ILE A 207 -6.08 1.21 -5.52
C ILE A 207 -4.56 1.11 -5.75
N GLY A 208 -3.74 1.39 -4.74
CA GLY A 208 -2.30 1.19 -4.80
C GLY A 208 -1.93 -0.28 -4.97
N ILE A 209 -0.64 -0.52 -5.18
CA ILE A 209 -0.08 -1.85 -5.40
C ILE A 209 1.01 -2.16 -4.38
N VAL A 210 1.52 -3.39 -4.40
CA VAL A 210 2.80 -3.74 -3.78
C VAL A 210 3.89 -3.72 -4.84
N ILE A 211 5.03 -3.12 -4.52
CA ILE A 211 6.25 -3.17 -5.32
C ILE A 211 7.34 -3.79 -4.48
N ILE A 212 7.91 -4.90 -4.95
CA ILE A 212 9.06 -5.56 -4.31
C ILE A 212 10.24 -5.40 -5.25
N ASN A 213 11.31 -4.76 -4.78
CA ASN A 213 12.49 -4.48 -5.58
C ASN A 213 13.50 -5.63 -5.56
N ASP A 214 14.56 -5.47 -6.37
CA ASP A 214 15.52 -6.53 -6.65
C ASP A 214 16.18 -7.11 -5.39
N ASP A 215 16.59 -8.37 -5.47
CA ASP A 215 17.40 -9.05 -4.45
C ASP A 215 16.73 -9.14 -3.06
N THR A 216 15.40 -9.16 -3.03
CA THR A 216 14.61 -9.20 -1.79
C THR A 216 14.19 -10.62 -1.42
N GLU A 217 14.21 -10.93 -0.13
CA GLU A 217 13.65 -12.16 0.42
C GLU A 217 12.46 -11.87 1.36
N ILE A 218 11.38 -12.64 1.19
CA ILE A 218 10.17 -12.59 2.01
C ILE A 218 9.94 -13.96 2.64
N GLY A 219 10.08 -14.03 3.97
CA GLY A 219 9.96 -15.25 4.76
C GLY A 219 8.54 -15.81 4.85
N CYS A 220 8.44 -17.04 5.35
CA CYS A 220 7.22 -17.84 5.36
C CYS A 220 6.05 -17.13 6.06
N GLY A 221 4.88 -17.19 5.43
CA GLY A 221 3.62 -16.69 5.99
C GLY A 221 3.54 -15.17 6.18
N ALA A 222 4.38 -14.41 5.48
CA ALA A 222 4.30 -12.96 5.50
C ALA A 222 2.98 -12.47 4.85
N THR A 223 2.46 -11.36 5.37
CA THR A 223 1.32 -10.65 4.78
C THR A 223 1.72 -9.22 4.41
N ILE A 224 1.56 -8.85 3.15
CA ILE A 224 1.93 -7.53 2.64
C ILE A 224 0.74 -6.90 1.94
N ASP A 225 0.17 -5.88 2.57
CA ASP A 225 -1.00 -5.19 2.03
C ASP A 225 -0.61 -4.23 0.91
N ARG A 226 -1.42 -4.17 -0.15
CA ARG A 226 -1.32 -3.12 -1.17
C ARG A 226 -1.68 -1.77 -0.58
N GLY A 227 -1.07 -0.72 -1.12
CA GLY A 227 -1.34 0.62 -0.64
C GLY A 227 -2.74 1.13 -1.01
N SER A 228 -3.19 2.17 -0.28
CA SER A 228 -4.45 2.85 -0.54
C SER A 228 -4.42 3.68 -1.83
N MET A 229 -3.92 4.92 -1.78
CA MET A 229 -3.70 5.80 -2.94
C MET A 229 -2.26 5.71 -3.46
N SER A 230 -1.29 5.57 -2.55
CA SER A 230 0.11 5.29 -2.88
C SER A 230 0.38 3.78 -2.82
N ASN A 231 1.61 3.37 -3.16
CA ASN A 231 2.01 1.97 -3.14
C ASN A 231 2.68 1.59 -1.81
N THR A 232 2.56 0.31 -1.45
CA THR A 232 3.46 -0.33 -0.48
C THR A 232 4.73 -0.73 -1.23
N VAL A 233 5.91 -0.46 -0.67
CA VAL A 233 7.20 -0.67 -1.34
C VAL A 233 8.18 -1.35 -0.40
N ILE A 234 8.80 -2.42 -0.88
CA ILE A 234 9.95 -3.08 -0.25
C ILE A 234 11.19 -2.75 -1.08
N GLY A 235 12.19 -2.13 -0.45
CA GLY A 235 13.44 -1.71 -1.09
C GLY A 235 14.33 -2.89 -1.51
N ARG A 236 15.41 -2.59 -2.21
CA ARG A 236 16.34 -3.60 -2.75
C ARG A 236 17.14 -4.25 -1.64
N ASN A 237 17.57 -5.50 -1.88
CA ASN A 237 18.45 -6.23 -0.96
C ASN A 237 17.92 -6.24 0.48
N THR A 238 16.59 -6.36 0.63
CA THR A 238 15.92 -6.32 1.93
C THR A 238 15.40 -7.71 2.28
N PHE A 239 15.57 -8.10 3.54
CA PHE A 239 15.23 -9.43 4.03
C PHE A 239 14.16 -9.29 5.12
N LEU A 240 13.00 -9.87 4.85
CA LEU A 240 11.89 -9.97 5.79
C LEU A 240 11.81 -11.42 6.25
N ASP A 241 11.97 -11.67 7.53
CA ASP A 241 11.84 -13.01 8.12
C ASP A 241 10.35 -13.43 8.25
N ASN A 242 10.13 -14.63 8.77
CA ASN A 242 8.85 -15.31 8.84
C ASN A 242 7.79 -14.51 9.61
N GLN A 243 6.53 -14.65 9.18
CA GLN A 243 5.33 -14.13 9.85
C GLN A 243 5.31 -12.60 10.04
N ILE A 244 6.01 -11.85 9.20
CA ILE A 244 5.93 -10.39 9.19
C ILE A 244 4.59 -9.92 8.63
N HIS A 245 4.05 -8.85 9.23
CA HIS A 245 2.91 -8.11 8.68
C HIS A 245 3.32 -6.71 8.25
N ILE A 246 3.16 -6.40 6.96
CA ILE A 246 3.34 -5.07 6.39
C ILE A 246 1.97 -4.50 5.99
N ALA A 247 1.44 -3.56 6.76
CA ALA A 247 0.21 -2.87 6.41
C ALA A 247 0.38 -1.94 5.18
N HIS A 248 -0.74 -1.43 4.69
CA HIS A 248 -0.81 -0.59 3.50
C HIS A 248 0.09 0.65 3.55
N ASN A 249 0.63 1.05 2.40
CA ASN A 249 1.40 2.27 2.15
C ASN A 249 2.77 2.35 2.83
N ASN A 250 3.23 1.29 3.50
CA ASN A 250 4.57 1.26 4.05
C ASN A 250 5.63 1.36 2.94
N LYS A 251 6.72 2.08 3.22
CA LYS A 251 7.89 2.16 2.33
C LYS A 251 9.13 1.76 3.11
N ILE A 252 9.64 0.57 2.81
CA ILE A 252 10.88 0.05 3.41
C ILE A 252 12.02 0.39 2.46
N GLY A 253 13.10 0.98 2.99
CA GLY A 253 14.29 1.30 2.23
C GLY A 253 15.11 0.08 1.84
N ASP A 254 16.30 0.34 1.29
CA ASP A 254 17.21 -0.69 0.81
C ASP A 254 18.06 -1.26 1.95
N ASN A 255 18.55 -2.49 1.79
CA ASN A 255 19.45 -3.17 2.74
C ASN A 255 18.88 -3.33 4.15
N CYS A 256 17.56 -3.50 4.29
CA CYS A 256 16.95 -3.69 5.60
C CYS A 256 16.92 -5.17 6.00
N ILE A 257 17.10 -5.44 7.29
CA ILE A 257 16.98 -6.78 7.88
C ILE A 257 15.91 -6.72 8.96
N ILE A 258 14.81 -7.44 8.75
CA ILE A 258 13.64 -7.39 9.62
C ILE A 258 13.35 -8.80 10.10
N ALA A 259 13.55 -9.06 11.39
CA ALA A 259 13.39 -10.37 11.99
C ALA A 259 11.92 -10.75 12.20
N GLY A 260 11.69 -12.01 12.54
CA GLY A 260 10.36 -12.62 12.48
C GLY A 260 9.32 -11.94 13.37
N GLN A 261 8.05 -12.03 12.93
CA GLN A 261 6.88 -11.50 13.64
C GLN A 261 6.89 -9.98 13.88
N VAL A 262 7.72 -9.21 13.15
CA VAL A 262 7.63 -7.75 13.18
C VAL A 262 6.33 -7.31 12.48
N GLY A 263 5.62 -6.39 13.12
CA GLY A 263 4.37 -5.83 12.60
C GLY A 263 4.47 -4.34 12.30
N PHE A 264 4.03 -3.93 11.11
CA PHE A 264 3.96 -2.52 10.71
C PHE A 264 2.50 -2.09 10.56
N ALA A 265 2.11 -1.05 11.28
CA ALA A 265 0.88 -0.31 10.97
C ALA A 265 1.06 0.53 9.70
N GLY A 266 -0.04 1.06 9.17
CA GLY A 266 -0.06 1.67 7.84
C GLY A 266 0.77 2.95 7.70
N SER A 267 1.31 3.16 6.49
CA SER A 267 1.90 4.42 6.02
C SER A 267 3.18 4.90 6.72
N SER A 268 3.97 4.00 7.31
CA SER A 268 5.30 4.34 7.83
C SER A 268 6.39 4.23 6.76
N THR A 269 7.47 4.96 6.94
CA THR A 269 8.64 4.95 6.04
C THR A 269 9.90 4.59 6.82
N LEU A 270 10.63 3.60 6.34
CA LEU A 270 11.96 3.22 6.84
C LEU A 270 13.01 3.71 5.84
N GLY A 271 14.10 4.26 6.37
CA GLY A 271 15.31 4.54 5.62
C GLY A 271 16.06 3.27 5.23
N ASN A 272 17.30 3.43 4.79
CA ASN A 272 18.16 2.33 4.38
C ASN A 272 18.95 1.75 5.56
N ASN A 273 19.45 0.52 5.42
CA ASN A 273 20.30 -0.16 6.40
C ASN A 273 19.65 -0.26 7.79
N VAL A 274 18.33 -0.48 7.85
CA VAL A 274 17.59 -0.60 9.10
C VAL A 274 17.56 -2.05 9.55
N ILE A 275 17.85 -2.28 10.83
CA ILE A 275 17.77 -3.62 11.46
C ILE A 275 16.68 -3.58 12.52
N ILE A 276 15.73 -4.51 12.46
CA ILE A 276 14.64 -4.62 13.44
C ILE A 276 14.62 -6.04 14.01
N GLY A 277 14.79 -6.14 15.32
CA GLY A 277 14.69 -7.40 16.06
C GLY A 277 13.26 -7.95 16.08
N GLY A 278 13.15 -9.26 16.31
CA GLY A 278 11.88 -9.99 16.19
C GLY A 278 10.80 -9.46 17.15
N GLN A 279 9.54 -9.62 16.75
CA GLN A 279 8.36 -9.18 17.51
C GLN A 279 8.30 -7.67 17.82
N ALA A 280 9.08 -6.82 17.15
CA ALA A 280 8.90 -5.38 17.28
C ALA A 280 7.61 -4.92 16.58
N GLY A 281 6.96 -3.89 17.13
CA GLY A 281 5.77 -3.27 16.57
C GLY A 281 6.04 -1.83 16.15
N ILE A 282 5.79 -1.49 14.89
CA ILE A 282 5.99 -0.15 14.34
C ILE A 282 4.63 0.53 14.14
N SER A 283 4.39 1.63 14.84
CA SER A 283 3.16 2.42 14.69
C SER A 283 3.05 3.07 13.31
N GLY A 284 1.85 3.50 12.95
CA GLY A 284 1.56 4.06 11.63
C GLY A 284 2.08 5.50 11.46
N HIS A 285 2.28 5.90 10.21
CA HIS A 285 2.70 7.26 9.83
C HIS A 285 4.04 7.72 10.41
N LEU A 286 4.90 6.80 10.83
CA LEU A 286 6.21 7.10 11.37
C LEU A 286 7.26 7.24 10.27
N LYS A 287 8.28 8.06 10.55
CA LYS A 287 9.53 8.11 9.80
C LYS A 287 10.64 7.51 10.65
N ILE A 288 11.18 6.39 10.19
CA ILE A 288 12.37 5.73 10.73
C ILE A 288 13.53 6.09 9.81
N GLY A 289 14.60 6.62 10.40
CA GLY A 289 15.78 7.09 9.69
C GLY A 289 16.64 5.98 9.07
N ASN A 290 17.75 6.38 8.48
CA ASN A 290 18.77 5.47 7.95
C ASN A 290 19.66 4.92 9.06
N ASN A 291 20.22 3.72 8.87
CA ASN A 291 21.19 3.10 9.78
C ASN A 291 20.64 2.95 11.22
N VAL A 292 19.34 2.66 11.34
CA VAL A 292 18.66 2.51 12.63
C VAL A 292 18.66 1.05 13.07
N GLN A 293 18.87 0.81 14.37
CA GLN A 293 18.70 -0.50 14.99
C GLN A 293 17.59 -0.46 16.04
N ILE A 294 16.57 -1.32 15.89
CA ILE A 294 15.46 -1.45 16.82
C ILE A 294 15.57 -2.84 17.48
N GLY A 295 15.69 -2.89 18.80
CA GLY A 295 15.74 -4.14 19.56
C GLY A 295 14.43 -4.93 19.48
N GLY A 296 14.51 -6.26 19.62
CA GLY A 296 13.33 -7.13 19.59
C GLY A 296 12.31 -6.80 20.68
N GLY A 297 11.03 -7.07 20.41
CA GLY A 297 9.91 -6.77 21.30
C GLY A 297 9.58 -5.28 21.44
N SER A 298 10.34 -4.38 20.82
CA SER A 298 10.15 -2.93 20.99
C SER A 298 8.84 -2.44 20.36
N GLY A 299 8.09 -1.61 21.10
CA GLY A 299 7.01 -0.80 20.55
C GLY A 299 7.49 0.57 20.11
N VAL A 300 7.53 0.83 18.80
CA VAL A 300 7.97 2.12 18.23
C VAL A 300 6.76 3.01 17.99
N LEU A 301 6.64 4.07 18.80
CA LEU A 301 5.48 4.97 18.84
C LEU A 301 5.75 6.36 18.24
N ARG A 302 7.01 6.67 17.91
CA ARG A 302 7.46 7.98 17.43
C ARG A 302 8.50 7.82 16.33
N ASN A 303 8.73 8.89 15.57
CA ASN A 303 9.81 8.93 14.58
C ASN A 303 11.16 8.62 15.24
N VAL A 304 12.01 7.91 14.52
CA VAL A 304 13.36 7.55 14.98
C VAL A 304 14.38 8.21 14.04
N PRO A 305 15.28 9.08 14.53
CA PRO A 305 16.29 9.74 13.70
C PRO A 305 17.32 8.75 13.12
N ASP A 306 18.03 9.19 12.09
CA ASP A 306 19.15 8.45 11.50
C ASP A 306 20.20 8.05 12.56
N HIS A 307 20.87 6.92 12.35
CA HIS A 307 21.94 6.37 13.20
C HIS A 307 21.53 6.01 14.64
N SER A 308 20.23 5.98 14.94
CA SER A 308 19.74 5.68 16.27
C SER A 308 19.77 4.19 16.58
N LYS A 309 20.02 3.84 17.84
CA LYS A 309 19.76 2.52 18.40
C LYS A 309 18.72 2.65 19.50
N VAL A 310 17.60 1.95 19.37
CA VAL A 310 16.48 2.03 20.32
C VAL A 310 16.04 0.64 20.74
N MET A 311 15.63 0.50 22.00
CA MET A 311 15.11 -0.76 22.53
C MET A 311 14.10 -0.46 23.63
N GLY A 312 13.03 -1.25 23.67
CA GLY A 312 12.13 -1.44 24.81
C GLY A 312 11.88 -2.94 25.00
N TYR A 313 11.47 -3.38 26.19
CA TYR A 313 11.72 -4.72 26.79
C TYR A 313 13.16 -4.82 27.34
N PRO A 314 13.35 -5.37 28.56
CA PRO A 314 13.11 -6.79 28.83
C PRO A 314 11.96 -7.06 29.82
N SER A 315 11.64 -8.35 30.01
CA SER A 315 10.94 -8.81 31.20
C SER A 315 11.76 -8.42 32.45
N LYS A 316 11.09 -7.80 33.41
CA LYS A 316 11.65 -7.49 34.72
C LYS A 316 10.90 -8.29 35.78
N ASP A 317 11.50 -8.46 36.94
CA ASP A 317 10.77 -8.93 38.12
C ASP A 317 9.53 -8.05 38.37
N LEU A 318 8.40 -8.67 38.75
CA LEU A 318 7.10 -8.00 38.87
C LEU A 318 7.15 -6.86 39.89
N LYS A 319 7.80 -7.07 41.03
CA LYS A 319 7.89 -6.02 42.07
C LYS A 319 8.74 -4.86 41.57
N THR A 320 9.83 -5.15 40.88
CA THR A 320 10.70 -4.14 40.26
C THR A 320 9.93 -3.30 39.23
N PHE A 321 9.16 -3.95 38.36
CA PHE A 321 8.34 -3.26 37.36
C PHE A 321 7.29 -2.32 37.98
N ILE A 322 6.52 -2.80 38.96
CA ILE A 322 5.50 -1.98 39.64
C ILE A 322 6.14 -0.78 40.34
N ARG A 323 7.32 -0.97 40.96
CA ARG A 323 8.03 0.11 41.67
C ARG A 323 8.52 1.20 40.71
N GLU A 324 9.03 0.83 39.54
CA GLU A 324 9.59 1.77 38.55
C GLU A 324 8.52 2.54 37.75
N ASN A 325 7.27 2.07 37.74
CA ASN A 325 6.18 2.64 36.93
C ASN A 325 4.99 3.15 37.77
N LYS A 326 5.21 3.37 39.08
CA LYS A 326 4.32 4.20 39.91
C LYS A 326 4.70 5.66 39.72
#